data_AF-A0A1H1FTP9-F1
#
_entry.id   AF-A0A1H1FTP9-F1
#
_cell.length_a   1.000
_cell.length_b   1.000
_cell.length_c   1.000
_cell.angle_alpha   90.00
_cell.angle_beta   90.00
_cell.angle_gamma   90.00
#
_symmetry.space_group_name_H-M   'P 1'
#
loop_
_entity.id
_entity.type
_entity.pdbx_description
1 polymer ?
#
loop_
_entity_poly.entity_id
_entity_poly.type
_entity_poly.pdbx_seq_one_letter_code
_entity_poly.pdbx_strand_id
1 'polypeptide(L)'
;MNFFKKYFIIALGLLLISCEDVIDVDLDTAEPRLVIDASIDWQKNTTGNEQKIKLSMTTAYYNEEFPIVSGATVTVSNSSNTVFNFVENTGTGEYVCNNFQPVIGETYTLKVILNGETYTATEKMMSVVKIEDNIDQNNEGGIAGDEIEITYYYQDDGSQLNYYLYSNKIPQVAFPQYEVEDDDDTQGGLTPVYFSHEDLKPGDIVNIKLYGISKRYYEYFRKLLNASGNDGNPFSTTPTDVRGNIINQTNSDNFAYGYFRLSEVALKDYTIQ
;
A
#
# COMPACT_ATOMS: atom_id res chain seq x y z
N MET A 1 -35.59 47.19 -22.23
CA MET A 1 -35.27 46.69 -20.88
C MET A 1 -34.65 45.28 -20.84
N ASN A 2 -34.87 44.42 -21.85
CA ASN A 2 -34.32 43.04 -21.87
C ASN A 2 -32.86 42.94 -22.37
N PHE A 3 -32.40 43.86 -23.22
CA PHE A 3 -31.00 43.87 -23.69
C PHE A 3 -30.02 44.30 -22.58
N PHE A 4 -30.34 45.34 -21.80
CA PHE A 4 -29.53 45.77 -20.65
C PHE A 4 -29.42 44.68 -19.57
N LYS A 5 -30.49 43.90 -19.32
CA LYS A 5 -30.44 42.73 -18.42
C LYS A 5 -29.48 41.65 -18.92
N LYS A 6 -29.43 41.38 -20.23
CA LYS A 6 -28.49 40.40 -20.80
C LYS A 6 -27.02 40.83 -20.64
N TYR A 7 -26.71 42.09 -20.92
CA TYR A 7 -25.35 42.62 -20.72
C TYR A 7 -24.95 42.67 -19.24
N PHE A 8 -25.89 42.96 -18.33
CA PHE A 8 -25.65 42.92 -16.89
C PHE A 8 -25.37 41.51 -16.38
N ILE A 9 -26.09 40.49 -16.86
CA ILE A 9 -25.85 39.08 -16.50
C ILE A 9 -24.49 38.59 -17.04
N ILE A 10 -24.10 38.99 -18.25
CA ILE A 10 -22.77 38.67 -18.82
C ILE A 10 -21.64 39.36 -18.03
N ALA A 11 -21.84 40.63 -17.64
CA ALA A 11 -20.87 41.37 -16.82
C ALA A 11 -20.74 40.80 -15.41
N LEU A 12 -21.84 40.30 -14.82
CA LEU A 12 -21.84 39.66 -13.50
C LEU A 12 -21.16 38.28 -13.52
N GLY A 13 -21.25 37.55 -14.64
CA GLY A 13 -20.55 36.26 -14.83
C GLY A 13 -19.02 36.39 -14.95
N LEU A 14 -18.51 37.53 -15.43
CA LEU A 14 -17.07 37.80 -15.53
C LEU A 14 -16.40 38.09 -14.16
N LEU A 15 -17.18 38.36 -13.11
CA LEU A 15 -16.68 38.57 -11.74
C LEU A 15 -16.44 37.28 -10.96
N LEU A 16 -16.84 36.12 -11.52
CA LEU A 16 -16.61 34.80 -10.91
C LEU A 16 -15.35 34.10 -11.43
N ILE A 17 -14.51 34.79 -12.21
CA ILE A 17 -13.17 34.31 -12.54
C ILE A 17 -12.30 34.55 -11.30
N SER A 18 -12.50 33.70 -10.29
CA SER A 18 -11.57 33.59 -9.17
C SER A 18 -10.29 33.00 -9.72
N CYS A 19 -9.28 33.83 -9.96
CA CYS A 19 -7.92 33.33 -10.02
C CYS A 19 -7.63 32.71 -8.66
N GLU A 20 -7.52 31.39 -8.59
CA GLU A 20 -6.91 30.74 -7.44
C GLU A 20 -5.43 31.12 -7.46
N ASP A 21 -5.02 31.99 -6.53
CA ASP A 21 -3.60 32.19 -6.28
C ASP A 21 -3.08 30.89 -5.67
N VAL A 22 -2.33 30.12 -6.47
CA VAL A 22 -1.62 28.94 -5.96
C VAL A 22 -0.60 29.45 -4.94
N ILE A 23 -0.81 29.12 -3.67
CA ILE A 23 0.14 29.43 -2.61
C ILE A 23 1.29 28.44 -2.77
N ASP A 24 2.32 28.84 -3.51
CA ASP A 24 3.58 28.12 -3.58
C ASP A 24 4.42 28.53 -2.36
N VAL A 25 4.45 27.63 -1.37
CA VAL A 25 5.26 27.82 -0.17
C VAL A 25 6.64 27.28 -0.47
N ASP A 26 7.67 28.09 -0.28
CA ASP A 26 9.05 27.60 -0.36
C ASP A 26 9.28 26.62 0.79
N LEU A 27 9.42 25.34 0.45
CA LEU A 27 9.61 24.24 1.40
C LEU A 27 11.06 23.77 1.36
N ASP A 28 11.68 23.70 2.54
CA ASP A 28 12.99 23.08 2.69
C ASP A 28 12.91 21.61 2.26
N THR A 29 13.61 21.27 1.17
CA THR A 29 13.69 19.89 0.68
C THR A 29 14.86 19.18 1.36
N ALA A 30 14.55 18.07 2.04
CA ALA A 30 15.59 17.22 2.63
C ALA A 30 16.39 16.48 1.55
N GLU A 31 17.64 16.11 1.87
CA GLU A 31 18.47 15.25 1.02
C GLU A 31 17.72 13.95 0.67
N PRO A 32 17.69 13.54 -0.62
CA PRO A 32 17.03 12.30 -1.04
C PRO A 32 17.53 11.09 -0.28
N ARG A 33 16.60 10.23 0.16
CA ARG A 33 16.90 9.01 0.90
C ARG A 33 16.41 7.78 0.16
N LEU A 34 17.14 6.68 0.33
CA LEU A 34 16.79 5.39 -0.26
C LEU A 34 15.44 4.92 0.29
N VAL A 35 14.58 4.44 -0.59
CA VAL A 35 13.33 3.74 -0.29
C VAL A 35 13.46 2.32 -0.80
N ILE A 36 13.23 1.35 0.07
CA ILE A 36 13.25 -0.09 -0.28
C ILE A 36 11.86 -0.65 -0.01
N ASP A 37 11.07 -0.81 -1.07
CA ASP A 37 9.80 -1.55 -1.03
C ASP A 37 10.08 -3.03 -1.32
N ALA A 38 10.24 -3.78 -0.23
CA ALA A 38 10.55 -5.20 -0.28
C ALA A 38 9.35 -6.04 0.19
N SER A 39 8.25 -5.89 -0.54
CA SER A 39 7.02 -6.63 -0.34
C SER A 39 7.04 -7.97 -1.10
N ILE A 40 7.18 -9.08 -0.37
CA ILE A 40 7.03 -10.43 -0.92
C ILE A 40 5.56 -10.85 -0.82
N ASP A 41 4.91 -11.00 -1.97
CA ASP A 41 3.48 -11.30 -2.09
C ASP A 41 3.32 -12.70 -2.69
N TRP A 42 3.10 -13.69 -1.83
CA TRP A 42 2.80 -15.04 -2.27
C TRP A 42 1.30 -15.22 -2.49
N GLN A 43 0.86 -15.22 -3.74
CA GLN A 43 -0.52 -15.55 -4.05
C GLN A 43 -0.89 -16.96 -3.57
N LYS A 44 -1.90 -17.03 -2.71
CA LYS A 44 -2.44 -18.28 -2.16
C LYS A 44 -2.77 -19.25 -3.29
N ASN A 45 -2.43 -20.52 -3.09
CA ASN A 45 -2.58 -21.61 -4.08
C ASN A 45 -1.68 -21.51 -5.32
N THR A 46 -0.67 -20.64 -5.34
CA THR A 46 0.38 -20.63 -6.38
C THR A 46 1.72 -21.12 -5.81
N THR A 47 2.72 -21.26 -6.66
CA THR A 47 4.10 -21.58 -6.25
C THR A 47 4.80 -20.42 -5.52
N GLY A 48 4.40 -19.17 -5.77
CA GLY A 48 4.98 -17.98 -5.14
C GLY A 48 6.45 -17.71 -5.46
N ASN A 49 6.99 -18.31 -6.52
CA ASN A 49 8.41 -18.25 -6.88
C ASN A 49 8.83 -16.95 -7.56
N GLU A 50 7.88 -16.24 -8.16
CA GLU A 50 8.11 -14.95 -8.82
C GLU A 50 7.81 -13.82 -7.85
N GLN A 51 8.84 -13.05 -7.50
CA GLN A 51 8.79 -11.99 -6.50
C GLN A 51 9.58 -10.78 -6.98
N LYS A 52 9.19 -9.60 -6.49
CA LYS A 52 9.79 -8.33 -6.87
C LYS A 52 10.10 -7.46 -5.65
N ILE A 53 11.19 -6.73 -5.72
CA ILE A 53 11.58 -5.67 -4.78
C ILE A 53 11.84 -4.41 -5.59
N LYS A 54 11.38 -3.25 -5.13
CA LYS A 54 11.58 -1.96 -5.81
C LYS A 54 12.43 -1.02 -4.96
N LEU A 55 13.44 -0.43 -5.59
CA LEU A 55 14.31 0.58 -4.98
C LEU A 55 14.11 1.92 -5.69
N SER A 56 13.93 2.98 -4.91
CA SER A 56 13.82 4.36 -5.37
C SER A 56 14.46 5.33 -4.39
N MET A 57 14.48 6.62 -4.72
CA MET A 57 14.80 7.70 -3.77
C MET A 57 13.53 8.49 -3.43
N THR A 58 13.48 9.06 -2.22
CA THR A 58 12.51 10.09 -1.89
C THR A 58 12.71 11.31 -2.80
N THR A 59 11.65 12.08 -2.99
CA THR A 59 11.63 13.25 -3.86
C THR A 59 11.07 14.46 -3.12
N ALA A 60 11.17 15.65 -3.72
CA ALA A 60 10.62 16.88 -3.14
C ALA A 60 9.09 16.83 -3.08
N TYR A 61 8.47 17.60 -2.17
CA TYR A 61 7.01 17.55 -1.94
C TYR A 61 6.18 17.76 -3.21
N TYR A 62 6.58 18.71 -4.05
CA TYR A 62 5.87 19.02 -5.30
C TYR A 62 6.30 18.17 -6.50
N ASN A 63 7.19 17.19 -6.30
CA ASN A 63 7.63 16.30 -7.37
C ASN A 63 6.85 14.99 -7.33
N GLU A 64 6.20 14.66 -8.44
CA GLU A 64 5.42 13.43 -8.59
C GLU A 64 6.30 12.23 -9.01
N GLU A 65 7.55 12.49 -9.44
CA GLU A 65 8.48 11.46 -9.88
C GLU A 65 9.47 11.08 -8.79
N PHE A 66 9.54 9.77 -8.50
CA PHE A 66 10.51 9.17 -7.61
C PHE A 66 11.71 8.65 -8.41
N PRO A 67 12.94 9.15 -8.15
CA PRO A 67 14.13 8.66 -8.85
C PRO A 67 14.32 7.16 -8.65
N ILE A 68 14.56 6.43 -9.74
CA ILE A 68 14.86 4.99 -9.69
C ILE A 68 16.27 4.73 -9.15
N VAL A 69 16.48 3.57 -8.54
CA VAL A 69 17.79 3.16 -8.02
C VAL A 69 18.27 1.88 -8.72
N SER A 70 19.45 1.98 -9.32
CA SER A 70 20.09 0.91 -10.11
C SER A 70 21.44 0.51 -9.51
N GLY A 71 21.93 -0.67 -9.87
CA GLY A 71 23.25 -1.16 -9.47
C GLY A 71 23.34 -1.69 -8.03
N ALA A 72 22.21 -1.95 -7.37
CA ALA A 72 22.21 -2.60 -6.06
C ALA A 72 22.40 -4.12 -6.20
N THR A 73 23.03 -4.74 -5.20
CA THR A 73 22.94 -6.20 -5.01
C THR A 73 21.82 -6.50 -4.02
N VAL A 74 20.74 -7.13 -4.48
CA VAL A 74 19.56 -7.46 -3.66
C VAL A 74 19.43 -8.97 -3.49
N THR A 75 19.41 -9.42 -2.24
CA THR A 75 19.30 -10.84 -1.90
C THR A 75 18.34 -11.04 -0.74
N VAL A 76 17.62 -12.16 -0.75
CA VAL A 76 16.85 -12.64 0.39
C VAL A 76 17.33 -14.05 0.74
N SER A 77 17.59 -14.34 2.01
CA SER A 77 17.98 -15.67 2.46
C SER A 77 16.96 -16.26 3.44
N ASN A 78 16.69 -17.55 3.34
CA ASN A 78 15.82 -18.25 4.30
C ASN A 78 16.60 -18.77 5.53
N SER A 79 15.92 -19.48 6.43
CA SER A 79 16.50 -19.99 7.67
C SER A 79 17.58 -21.06 7.46
N SER A 80 17.57 -21.72 6.30
CA SER A 80 18.58 -22.71 5.88
C SER A 80 19.79 -22.07 5.16
N ASN A 81 19.86 -20.74 5.10
CA ASN A 81 20.85 -19.96 4.35
C ASN A 81 20.81 -20.19 2.83
N THR A 82 19.70 -20.70 2.28
CA THR A 82 19.47 -20.66 0.83
C THR A 82 19.30 -19.20 0.42
N VAL A 83 20.07 -18.76 -0.57
CA VAL A 83 20.07 -17.37 -1.05
C VAL A 83 19.29 -17.26 -2.35
N PHE A 84 18.30 -16.37 -2.36
CA PHE A 84 17.52 -15.96 -3.52
C PHE A 84 18.05 -14.61 -4.02
N ASN A 85 18.52 -14.57 -5.26
CA ASN A 85 18.99 -13.33 -5.89
C ASN A 85 17.83 -12.63 -6.58
N PHE A 86 17.70 -11.32 -6.34
CA PHE A 86 16.78 -10.45 -7.06
C PHE A 86 17.61 -9.69 -8.10
N VAL A 87 17.41 -10.02 -9.38
CA VAL A 87 18.18 -9.48 -10.50
C VAL A 87 17.52 -8.20 -10.97
N GLU A 88 18.32 -7.14 -11.15
CA GLU A 88 17.82 -5.85 -11.61
C GLU A 88 17.17 -5.96 -13.00
N ASN A 89 15.96 -5.42 -13.11
CA ASN A 89 15.33 -5.07 -14.38
C ASN A 89 15.76 -3.65 -14.75
N THR A 90 16.80 -3.53 -15.56
CA THR A 90 17.51 -2.28 -15.83
C THR A 90 16.58 -1.13 -16.21
N GLY A 91 16.75 0.02 -15.56
CA GLY A 91 16.00 1.25 -15.87
C GLY A 91 14.61 1.34 -15.23
N THR A 92 14.24 0.38 -14.37
CA THR A 92 12.91 0.38 -13.72
C THR A 92 12.97 0.59 -12.20
N GLY A 93 14.16 0.41 -11.59
CA GLY A 93 14.32 0.32 -10.14
C GLY A 93 13.77 -0.98 -9.54
N GLU A 94 13.28 -1.90 -10.37
CA GLU A 94 12.76 -3.20 -9.95
C GLU A 94 13.84 -4.28 -9.98
N TYR A 95 13.83 -5.15 -8.98
CA TYR A 95 14.69 -6.32 -8.88
C TYR A 95 13.79 -7.55 -8.75
N VAL A 96 14.01 -8.56 -9.57
CA VAL A 96 13.09 -9.70 -9.75
C VAL A 96 13.77 -11.00 -9.40
N CYS A 97 13.06 -11.86 -8.67
CA CYS A 97 13.46 -13.23 -8.36
C CYS A 97 12.42 -14.18 -8.94
N ASN A 98 12.84 -15.23 -9.66
CA ASN A 98 11.92 -16.19 -10.31
C ASN A 98 11.99 -17.60 -9.67
N ASN A 99 12.79 -17.77 -8.64
CA ASN A 99 13.01 -19.05 -7.95
C ASN A 99 12.89 -18.91 -6.43
N PHE A 100 12.13 -17.92 -5.96
CA PHE A 100 11.83 -17.78 -4.54
C PHE A 100 11.13 -19.04 -4.03
N GLN A 101 11.40 -19.45 -2.79
CA GLN A 101 10.76 -20.61 -2.17
C GLN A 101 10.09 -20.15 -0.89
N PRO A 102 8.84 -19.67 -0.96
CA PRO A 102 8.12 -19.21 0.22
C PRO A 102 7.67 -20.41 1.06
N VAL A 103 7.80 -20.30 2.39
CA VAL A 103 7.32 -21.28 3.35
C VAL A 103 6.60 -20.56 4.47
N ILE A 104 5.32 -20.88 4.68
CA ILE A 104 4.54 -20.28 5.77
C ILE A 104 5.26 -20.47 7.09
N GLY A 105 5.43 -19.36 7.80
CA GLY A 105 6.05 -19.28 9.10
C GLY A 105 7.57 -19.35 9.11
N GLU A 106 8.23 -19.48 7.96
CA GLU A 106 9.68 -19.36 7.88
C GLU A 106 10.13 -17.89 7.97
N THR A 107 11.28 -17.67 8.60
CA THR A 107 11.93 -16.36 8.71
C THR A 107 12.91 -16.16 7.55
N TYR A 108 12.83 -15.00 6.92
CA TYR A 108 13.71 -14.58 5.84
C TYR A 108 14.48 -13.33 6.22
N THR A 109 15.65 -13.14 5.61
CA THR A 109 16.51 -11.97 5.81
C THR A 109 16.78 -11.31 4.47
N LEU A 110 16.39 -10.05 4.33
CA LEU A 110 16.76 -9.17 3.23
C LEU A 110 18.17 -8.63 3.44
N LYS A 111 18.95 -8.57 2.37
CA LYS A 111 20.21 -7.82 2.29
C LYS A 111 20.27 -7.05 0.98
N VAL A 112 20.47 -5.74 1.09
CA VAL A 112 20.69 -4.82 -0.04
C VAL A 112 22.07 -4.18 0.13
N ILE A 113 22.92 -4.28 -0.90
CA ILE A 113 24.20 -3.56 -0.97
C ILE A 113 24.11 -2.52 -2.07
N LEU A 114 24.34 -1.25 -1.74
CA LEU A 114 24.30 -0.14 -2.69
C LEU A 114 25.38 0.87 -2.32
N ASN A 115 26.24 1.25 -3.28
CA ASN A 115 27.29 2.27 -3.08
C ASN A 115 28.21 2.02 -1.87
N GLY A 116 28.47 0.75 -1.54
CA GLY A 116 29.30 0.35 -0.39
C GLY A 116 28.55 0.30 0.95
N GLU A 117 27.28 0.71 0.99
CA GLU A 117 26.42 0.62 2.18
C GLU A 117 25.64 -0.71 2.19
N THR A 118 25.38 -1.26 3.37
CA THR A 118 24.64 -2.53 3.54
C THR A 118 23.40 -2.33 4.39
N TYR A 119 22.23 -2.62 3.82
CA TYR A 119 20.94 -2.58 4.49
C TYR A 119 20.42 -3.99 4.74
N THR A 120 19.90 -4.26 5.93
CA THR A 120 19.32 -5.56 6.28
C THR A 120 17.97 -5.43 6.97
N ALA A 121 17.13 -6.45 6.80
CA ALA A 121 15.87 -6.61 7.52
C ALA A 121 15.55 -8.10 7.67
N THR A 122 14.74 -8.43 8.67
CA THR A 122 14.26 -9.80 8.92
C THR A 122 12.77 -9.77 9.17
N GLU A 123 12.05 -10.72 8.58
CA GLU A 123 10.60 -10.87 8.74
C GLU A 123 10.17 -12.33 8.49
N LYS A 124 9.00 -12.69 9.00
CA LYS A 124 8.38 -14.02 8.88
C LYS A 124 7.34 -14.03 7.74
N MET A 125 7.29 -15.12 6.96
CA MET A 125 6.25 -15.33 5.97
C MET A 125 4.91 -15.65 6.65
N MET A 126 3.95 -14.75 6.53
CA MET A 126 2.65 -14.87 7.19
C MET A 126 1.63 -15.54 6.27
N SER A 127 0.82 -16.46 6.80
CA SER A 127 -0.30 -17.05 6.06
C SER A 127 -1.52 -16.15 6.06
N VAL A 128 -2.42 -16.40 5.12
CA VAL A 128 -3.73 -15.74 5.09
C VAL A 128 -4.84 -16.75 4.86
N VAL A 129 -6.01 -16.47 5.41
CA VAL A 129 -7.24 -17.22 5.11
C VAL A 129 -7.75 -16.89 3.71
N LYS A 130 -8.68 -17.69 3.19
CA LYS A 130 -9.32 -17.37 1.90
C LYS A 130 -10.36 -16.26 2.07
N ILE A 131 -10.62 -15.53 1.00
CA ILE A 131 -11.83 -14.71 0.86
C ILE A 131 -12.98 -15.67 0.52
N GLU A 132 -14.14 -15.49 1.14
CA GLU A 132 -15.35 -16.28 0.84
C GLU A 132 -15.89 -15.98 -0.56
N ASP A 133 -16.69 -16.90 -1.10
CA ASP A 133 -17.14 -16.79 -2.48
C ASP A 133 -18.23 -15.74 -2.70
N ASN A 134 -19.03 -15.49 -1.66
CA ASN A 134 -20.12 -14.53 -1.70
C ASN A 134 -19.59 -13.13 -1.38
N ILE A 135 -19.99 -12.17 -2.21
CA ILE A 135 -19.80 -10.74 -2.00
C ILE A 135 -21.18 -10.10 -2.14
N ASP A 136 -21.56 -9.33 -1.14
CA ASP A 136 -22.82 -8.58 -1.15
C ASP A 136 -22.55 -7.18 -1.72
N GLN A 137 -23.49 -6.65 -2.49
CA GLN A 137 -23.43 -5.27 -3.03
C GLN A 137 -24.67 -4.51 -2.59
N ASN A 138 -24.45 -3.31 -2.05
CA ASN A 138 -25.47 -2.33 -1.70
C ASN A 138 -25.26 -1.07 -2.54
N ASN A 139 -26.25 -0.68 -3.33
CA ASN A 139 -26.18 0.52 -4.17
C ASN A 139 -26.63 1.80 -3.43
N GLU A 140 -27.04 1.66 -2.17
CA GLU A 140 -27.43 2.75 -1.27
C GLU A 140 -26.51 2.71 -0.02
N GLY A 141 -25.22 2.43 -0.22
CA GLY A 141 -24.19 2.36 0.82
C GLY A 141 -23.51 3.71 1.10
N GLY A 142 -22.40 3.68 1.83
CA GLY A 142 -21.70 4.89 2.26
C GLY A 142 -22.47 5.68 3.32
N ILE A 143 -21.84 6.73 3.86
CA ILE A 143 -22.41 7.52 4.97
C ILE A 143 -23.70 8.25 4.55
N ALA A 144 -23.77 8.70 3.29
CA ALA A 144 -24.90 9.45 2.75
C ALA A 144 -25.95 8.56 2.02
N GLY A 145 -25.68 7.25 1.85
CA GLY A 145 -26.60 6.33 1.19
C GLY A 145 -26.63 6.45 -0.34
N ASP A 146 -25.60 7.05 -0.94
CA ASP A 146 -25.49 7.32 -2.39
C ASP A 146 -24.26 6.69 -3.04
N GLU A 147 -23.54 5.83 -2.31
CA GLU A 147 -22.37 5.10 -2.83
C GLU A 147 -22.69 3.63 -3.10
N ILE A 148 -21.97 3.05 -4.07
CA ILE A 148 -21.90 1.60 -4.22
C ILE A 148 -20.93 1.06 -3.17
N GLU A 149 -21.44 0.18 -2.31
CA GLU A 149 -20.68 -0.52 -1.29
C GLU A 149 -20.69 -2.02 -1.58
N ILE A 150 -19.55 -2.66 -1.39
CA ILE A 150 -19.44 -4.12 -1.37
C ILE A 150 -19.04 -4.60 0.02
N THR A 151 -19.57 -5.75 0.42
CA THR A 151 -19.12 -6.48 1.61
C THR A 151 -18.58 -7.83 1.18
N TYR A 152 -17.30 -8.07 1.46
CA TYR A 152 -16.68 -9.38 1.32
C TYR A 152 -16.36 -9.96 2.69
N TYR A 153 -16.21 -11.28 2.76
CA TYR A 153 -16.07 -12.00 4.02
C TYR A 153 -14.83 -12.88 4.01
N TYR A 154 -14.29 -13.13 5.20
CA TYR A 154 -13.35 -14.21 5.42
C TYR A 154 -13.63 -14.87 6.78
N GLN A 155 -13.33 -16.16 6.88
CA GLN A 155 -13.42 -16.91 8.12
C GLN A 155 -12.06 -16.91 8.81
N ASP A 156 -11.95 -16.23 9.95
CA ASP A 156 -10.72 -16.14 10.73
C ASP A 156 -10.34 -17.49 11.38
N ASP A 157 -9.04 -17.69 11.63
CA ASP A 157 -8.49 -18.84 12.35
C ASP A 157 -8.41 -18.54 13.86
N GLY A 158 -9.45 -18.99 14.57
CA GLY A 158 -9.64 -18.83 16.02
C GLY A 158 -8.54 -19.37 16.94
N SER A 159 -7.49 -19.99 16.39
CA SER A 159 -6.41 -20.62 17.16
C SER A 159 -5.23 -19.69 17.46
N GLN A 160 -5.16 -18.52 16.82
CA GLN A 160 -4.05 -17.60 16.93
C GLN A 160 -4.48 -16.16 16.64
N LEU A 161 -3.83 -15.20 17.29
CA LEU A 161 -4.02 -13.79 16.98
C LEU A 161 -3.47 -13.46 15.58
N ASN A 162 -4.33 -12.92 14.73
CA ASN A 162 -4.04 -12.58 13.34
C ASN A 162 -4.10 -11.07 13.11
N TYR A 163 -3.35 -10.65 12.09
CA TYR A 163 -3.34 -9.27 11.62
C TYR A 163 -3.52 -9.28 10.11
N TYR A 164 -4.38 -8.39 9.63
CA TYR A 164 -4.77 -8.35 8.23
C TYR A 164 -4.47 -6.99 7.60
N LEU A 165 -4.12 -7.02 6.32
CA LEU A 165 -4.11 -5.84 5.45
C LEU A 165 -5.12 -6.08 4.33
N TYR A 166 -6.06 -5.15 4.20
CA TYR A 166 -7.03 -5.10 3.12
C TYR A 166 -6.51 -4.16 2.05
N SER A 167 -6.68 -4.54 0.78
CA SER A 167 -6.32 -3.72 -0.37
C SER A 167 -7.43 -3.82 -1.40
N ASN A 168 -8.13 -2.72 -1.63
CA ASN A 168 -9.20 -2.62 -2.60
C ASN A 168 -8.78 -1.65 -3.70
N LYS A 169 -8.76 -2.14 -4.94
CA LYS A 169 -8.34 -1.36 -6.11
C LYS A 169 -9.49 -1.25 -7.10
N ILE A 170 -9.80 -0.01 -7.48
CA ILE A 170 -10.74 0.29 -8.58
C ILE A 170 -10.00 0.92 -9.77
N PRO A 171 -10.56 0.86 -10.99
CA PRO A 171 -9.92 1.42 -12.19
C PRO A 171 -9.67 2.93 -12.15
N GLN A 172 -10.47 3.68 -11.39
CA GLN A 172 -10.51 5.15 -11.39
C GLN A 172 -9.38 5.79 -10.56
N VAL A 173 -8.81 5.05 -9.61
CA VAL A 173 -7.76 5.55 -8.71
C VAL A 173 -6.38 5.06 -9.17
N ALA A 174 -5.30 5.78 -8.82
CA ALA A 174 -3.93 5.38 -9.17
C ALA A 174 -3.33 4.35 -8.19
N PHE A 175 -3.72 4.40 -6.92
CA PHE A 175 -3.30 3.47 -5.87
C PHE A 175 -4.50 2.73 -5.27
N PRO A 176 -4.33 1.51 -4.74
CA PRO A 176 -5.38 0.85 -3.96
C PRO A 176 -5.63 1.60 -2.64
N GLN A 177 -6.84 1.49 -2.13
CA GLN A 177 -7.17 1.88 -0.76
C GLN A 177 -6.80 0.74 0.18
N TYR A 178 -6.14 1.09 1.28
CA TYR A 178 -5.67 0.13 2.26
C TYR A 178 -6.29 0.38 3.63
N GLU A 179 -6.53 -0.71 4.34
CA GLU A 179 -6.96 -0.72 5.74
C GLU A 179 -6.22 -1.87 6.46
N VAL A 180 -5.96 -1.71 7.76
CA VAL A 180 -5.32 -2.76 8.57
C VAL A 180 -6.16 -3.02 9.81
N GLU A 181 -6.35 -4.30 10.12
CA GLU A 181 -7.20 -4.75 11.22
C GLU A 181 -6.49 -5.84 12.02
N ASP A 182 -6.75 -5.88 13.32
CA ASP A 182 -6.40 -7.00 14.20
C ASP A 182 -7.68 -7.76 14.62
N ASP A 183 -7.54 -9.04 14.94
CA ASP A 183 -8.69 -9.91 15.25
C ASP A 183 -9.00 -10.00 16.76
N ASP A 184 -8.52 -9.05 17.59
CA ASP A 184 -8.67 -9.10 19.05
C ASP A 184 -10.15 -9.31 19.48
N ASP A 185 -11.09 -8.68 18.75
CA ASP A 185 -12.55 -8.77 19.00
C ASP A 185 -13.30 -9.70 18.04
N THR A 186 -12.63 -10.27 17.02
CA THR A 186 -13.26 -11.07 15.94
C THR A 186 -12.69 -12.48 15.77
N GLN A 187 -11.83 -12.91 16.70
CA GLN A 187 -11.15 -14.21 16.74
C GLN A 187 -12.08 -15.41 16.42
N GLY A 188 -11.74 -16.16 15.38
CA GLY A 188 -12.48 -17.32 14.88
C GLY A 188 -13.83 -17.00 14.25
N GLY A 189 -14.17 -15.73 14.06
CA GLY A 189 -15.41 -15.26 13.50
C GLY A 189 -15.42 -15.21 11.98
N LEU A 190 -16.63 -15.13 11.41
CA LEU A 190 -16.81 -14.69 10.03
C LEU A 190 -16.75 -13.16 10.03
N THR A 191 -15.70 -12.60 9.45
CA THR A 191 -15.44 -11.16 9.47
C THR A 191 -15.93 -10.52 8.17
N PRO A 192 -16.87 -9.55 8.25
CA PRO A 192 -17.23 -8.71 7.12
C PRO A 192 -16.18 -7.60 6.92
N VAL A 193 -15.86 -7.32 5.67
CA VAL A 193 -15.05 -6.15 5.29
C VAL A 193 -15.83 -5.34 4.27
N TYR A 194 -15.97 -4.05 4.56
CA TYR A 194 -16.76 -3.12 3.77
C TYR A 194 -15.84 -2.27 2.89
N PHE A 195 -16.23 -2.06 1.64
CA PHE A 195 -15.55 -1.15 0.75
C PHE A 195 -16.58 -0.39 -0.08
N SER A 196 -16.57 0.94 0.02
CA SER A 196 -17.36 1.84 -0.82
C SER A 196 -16.45 2.89 -1.43
N HIS A 197 -16.86 3.44 -2.58
CA HIS A 197 -16.17 4.55 -3.21
C HIS A 197 -17.13 5.30 -4.14
N GLU A 198 -17.16 6.63 -4.09
CA GLU A 198 -18.08 7.49 -4.85
C GLU A 198 -17.99 7.30 -6.38
N ASP A 199 -16.79 6.98 -6.89
CA ASP A 199 -16.57 6.78 -8.33
C ASP A 199 -16.95 5.39 -8.89
N LEU A 200 -17.38 4.44 -8.06
CA LEU A 200 -17.74 3.10 -8.52
C LEU A 200 -18.99 3.11 -9.41
N LYS A 201 -18.95 2.31 -10.48
CA LYS A 201 -20.04 2.18 -11.47
C LYS A 201 -20.28 0.73 -11.85
N PRO A 202 -21.52 0.38 -12.27
CA PRO A 202 -21.80 -0.93 -12.86
C PRO A 202 -20.83 -1.29 -13.99
N GLY A 203 -20.27 -2.51 -13.92
CA GLY A 203 -19.26 -3.01 -14.83
C GLY A 203 -17.81 -2.78 -14.39
N ASP A 204 -17.56 -1.95 -13.37
CA ASP A 204 -16.22 -1.81 -12.80
C ASP A 204 -15.77 -3.11 -12.12
N ILE A 205 -14.46 -3.37 -12.18
CA ILE A 205 -13.84 -4.51 -11.50
C ILE A 205 -13.09 -4.00 -10.28
N VAL A 206 -13.52 -4.44 -9.10
CA VAL A 206 -12.79 -4.23 -7.85
C VAL A 206 -11.81 -5.39 -7.67
N ASN A 207 -10.51 -5.09 -7.63
CA ASN A 207 -9.50 -6.09 -7.26
C ASN A 207 -9.31 -6.07 -5.75
N ILE A 208 -9.80 -7.11 -5.09
CA ILE A 208 -9.74 -7.30 -3.64
C ILE A 208 -8.53 -8.17 -3.32
N LYS A 209 -7.70 -7.71 -2.40
CA LYS A 209 -6.60 -8.49 -1.85
C LYS A 209 -6.67 -8.49 -0.33
N LEU A 210 -6.57 -9.67 0.24
CA LEU A 210 -6.47 -9.90 1.67
C LEU A 210 -5.09 -10.48 1.97
N TYR A 211 -4.33 -9.79 2.81
CA TYR A 211 -2.99 -10.18 3.22
C TYR A 211 -2.98 -10.61 4.67
N GLY A 212 -2.27 -11.70 4.96
CA GLY A 212 -1.81 -11.99 6.32
C GLY A 212 -0.54 -11.21 6.59
N ILE A 213 -0.47 -10.51 7.73
CA ILE A 213 0.67 -9.66 8.06
C ILE A 213 1.17 -9.91 9.48
N SER A 214 2.42 -9.54 9.75
CA SER A 214 2.98 -9.63 11.10
C SER A 214 2.43 -8.49 11.95
N LYS A 215 2.32 -8.68 13.27
CA LYS A 215 2.02 -7.59 14.22
C LYS A 215 2.89 -6.36 14.00
N ARG A 216 4.19 -6.60 13.76
CA ARG A 216 5.17 -5.53 13.57
C ARG A 216 4.91 -4.74 12.28
N TYR A 217 4.45 -5.40 11.22
CA TYR A 217 4.06 -4.72 9.99
C TYR A 217 2.71 -4.00 10.15
N TYR A 218 1.73 -4.61 10.82
CA TYR A 218 0.47 -3.96 11.19
C TYR A 218 0.71 -2.62 11.91
N GLU A 219 1.54 -2.62 12.95
CA GLU A 219 1.86 -1.40 13.71
C GLU A 219 2.59 -0.34 12.87
N TYR A 220 3.46 -0.76 11.95
CA TYR A 220 4.15 0.13 11.02
C TYR A 220 3.17 0.73 10.01
N PHE A 221 2.36 -0.10 9.38
CA PHE A 221 1.47 0.31 8.30
C PHE A 221 0.31 1.15 8.83
N ARG A 222 -0.21 0.86 10.02
CA ARG A 222 -1.17 1.74 10.72
C ARG A 222 -0.58 3.14 10.94
N LYS A 223 0.66 3.24 11.43
CA LYS A 223 1.33 4.56 11.56
C LYS A 223 1.49 5.27 10.21
N LEU A 224 1.79 4.51 9.15
CA LEU A 224 1.91 5.04 7.80
C LEU A 224 0.57 5.59 7.28
N LEU A 225 -0.53 4.84 7.45
CA LEU A 225 -1.88 5.27 7.08
C LEU A 225 -2.27 6.55 7.83
N ASN A 226 -2.04 6.58 9.15
CA ASN A 226 -2.35 7.74 9.98
C ASN A 226 -1.53 8.98 9.57
N ALA A 227 -0.25 8.80 9.24
CA ALA A 227 0.62 9.89 8.76
C ALA A 227 0.21 10.39 7.36
N SER A 228 -0.37 9.53 6.53
CA SER A 228 -0.87 9.89 5.19
C SER A 228 -2.27 10.53 5.19
N GLY A 229 -2.95 10.59 6.34
CA GLY A 229 -4.33 11.07 6.45
C GLY A 229 -5.38 10.06 5.97
N ASN A 230 -4.99 8.80 5.74
CA ASN A 230 -5.85 7.76 5.18
C ASN A 230 -6.60 6.93 6.24
N ASP A 231 -6.57 7.35 7.52
CA ASP A 231 -7.22 6.69 8.66
C ASP A 231 -8.61 7.27 8.97
N GLY A 232 -9.18 8.08 8.06
CA GLY A 232 -10.50 8.70 8.21
C GLY A 232 -10.64 9.72 9.35
N ASN A 233 -9.55 10.00 10.09
CA ASN A 233 -9.55 10.93 11.23
C ASN A 233 -9.32 12.38 10.77
N PRO A 234 -10.28 13.32 11.01
CA PRO A 234 -10.14 14.72 10.62
C PRO A 234 -9.08 15.49 11.42
N PHE A 235 -8.49 14.86 12.44
CA PHE A 235 -7.38 15.39 13.23
C PHE A 235 -6.11 14.60 12.93
N SER A 236 -5.47 14.90 11.80
CA SER A 236 -4.15 14.38 11.48
C SER A 236 -3.13 14.89 12.51
N THR A 237 -2.35 14.00 13.11
CA THR A 237 -1.17 14.41 13.89
C THR A 237 -0.09 14.91 12.93
N THR A 238 0.82 15.76 13.41
CA THR A 238 1.99 16.18 12.62
C THR A 238 2.70 14.92 12.09
N PRO A 239 2.96 14.82 10.76
CA PRO A 239 3.64 13.66 10.20
C PRO A 239 4.94 13.39 10.97
N THR A 240 5.02 12.23 11.60
CA THR A 240 6.25 11.76 12.25
C THR A 240 6.97 10.81 11.31
N ASP A 241 8.30 10.78 11.37
CA ASP A 241 9.10 9.85 10.58
C ASP A 241 8.65 8.39 10.83
N VAL A 242 8.00 7.77 9.86
CA VAL A 242 7.59 6.36 9.92
C VAL A 242 8.74 5.49 9.43
N ARG A 243 9.53 4.95 10.37
CA ARG A 243 10.64 4.03 10.10
C ARG A 243 10.16 2.58 10.01
N GLY A 244 10.55 1.87 8.96
CA GLY A 244 10.29 0.43 8.84
C GLY A 244 11.33 -0.45 9.52
N ASN A 245 11.43 -1.71 9.08
CA ASN A 245 12.33 -2.71 9.67
C ASN A 245 13.72 -2.79 9.00
N ILE A 246 14.00 -1.93 8.02
CA ILE A 246 15.26 -1.94 7.26
C ILE A 246 16.30 -1.06 7.94
N ILE A 247 17.45 -1.64 8.27
CA ILE A 247 18.52 -0.99 9.04
C ILE A 247 19.78 -0.93 8.18
N ASN A 248 20.39 0.26 8.07
CA ASN A 248 21.73 0.40 7.52
C ASN A 248 22.76 -0.07 8.56
N GLN A 249 23.51 -1.11 8.23
CA GLN A 249 24.54 -1.73 9.08
C GLN A 249 25.89 -1.03 9.01
N THR A 250 26.14 -0.24 7.97
CA THR A 250 27.41 0.45 7.71
C THR A 250 27.38 1.91 8.13
N ASN A 251 26.24 2.60 8.00
CA ASN A 251 26.07 3.99 8.39
C ASN A 251 24.63 4.25 8.89
N SER A 252 24.44 4.37 10.20
CA SER A 252 23.12 4.58 10.81
C SER A 252 22.44 5.88 10.41
N ASP A 253 23.22 6.91 10.06
CA ASP A 253 22.69 8.23 9.68
C ASP A 253 22.15 8.22 8.24
N ASN A 254 22.62 7.28 7.42
CA ASN A 254 22.15 7.02 6.06
C ASN A 254 21.14 5.86 6.03
N PHE A 255 20.09 5.96 6.86
CA PHE A 255 18.99 5.01 6.89
C PHE A 255 18.18 5.00 5.58
N ALA A 256 17.42 3.94 5.34
CA ALA A 256 16.44 3.84 4.28
C ALA A 256 15.00 3.92 4.83
N TYR A 257 14.06 4.36 4.00
CA TYR A 257 12.63 4.19 4.21
C TYR A 257 12.14 2.88 3.56
N GLY A 258 10.88 2.53 3.83
CA GLY A 258 10.27 1.29 3.34
C GLY A 258 10.33 0.16 4.36
N TYR A 259 9.92 -1.03 3.93
CA TYR A 259 9.76 -2.19 4.80
C TYR A 259 10.02 -3.48 4.02
N PHE A 260 10.54 -4.49 4.72
CA PHE A 260 10.64 -5.86 4.23
C PHE A 260 9.55 -6.71 4.85
N ARG A 261 8.54 -7.09 4.07
CA ARG A 261 7.42 -7.93 4.52
C ARG A 261 7.30 -9.19 3.67
N LEU A 262 6.74 -10.24 4.26
CA LEU A 262 6.41 -11.47 3.56
C LEU A 262 4.99 -11.90 3.92
N SER A 263 4.12 -11.91 2.93
CA SER A 263 2.70 -12.20 3.10
C SER A 263 2.23 -13.18 2.05
N GLU A 264 1.52 -14.21 2.50
CA GLU A 264 0.56 -14.89 1.65
C GLU A 264 -0.63 -13.94 1.41
N VAL A 265 -1.16 -13.94 0.18
CA VAL A 265 -2.25 -13.07 -0.24
C VAL A 265 -3.36 -13.85 -0.93
N ALA A 266 -4.60 -13.65 -0.48
CA ALA A 266 -5.80 -14.13 -1.14
C ALA A 266 -6.34 -13.02 -2.05
N LEU A 267 -6.73 -13.37 -3.28
CA LEU A 267 -7.24 -12.43 -4.28
C LEU A 267 -8.66 -12.81 -4.68
N LYS A 268 -9.48 -11.79 -4.92
CA LYS A 268 -10.82 -11.94 -5.49
C LYS A 268 -11.11 -10.72 -6.36
N ASP A 269 -11.55 -10.96 -7.59
CA ASP A 269 -12.08 -9.89 -8.44
C ASP A 269 -13.60 -9.90 -8.34
N TYR A 270 -14.20 -8.72 -8.19
CA TYR A 270 -15.64 -8.55 -8.17
C TYR A 270 -16.07 -7.53 -9.21
N THR A 271 -17.05 -7.86 -10.03
CA THR A 271 -17.64 -6.93 -11.01
C THR A 271 -18.88 -6.30 -10.41
N ILE A 272 -18.90 -4.98 -10.31
CA ILE A 272 -20.06 -4.22 -9.85
C ILE A 272 -21.25 -4.48 -10.77
N GLN A 273 -22.39 -4.81 -10.17
CA GLN A 273 -23.67 -5.11 -10.86
C GLN A 273 -24.45 -3.85 -11.23
#